data_AF-A0A2W5A592-F1
#
_entry.id   AF-A0A2W5A592-F1
#
_cell.length_a   1.000
_cell.length_b   1.000
_cell.length_c   1.000
_cell.angle_alpha   90.00
_cell.angle_beta   90.00
_cell.angle_gamma   90.00
#
_symmetry.space_group_name_H-M   'P 1'
#
loop_
_entity.id
_entity.type
_entity.pdbx_description
1 polymer ?
#
loop_
_entity_poly.entity_id
_entity_poly.type
_entity_poly.pdbx_seq_one_letter_code
_entity_poly.pdbx_strand_id
1 'polypeptide(L)'
;GELSIETAGGLLRAEGEAANARVDMGAPRFGWDKIPLAYAMDTADMPVGWEALDRPMAVNVGNPHVIFFVENIDAIELERLGPLIEHDPLFPERVNVNVAEIVARDHIRLRVWERGAGLTQACGTGACATAAAAIRRNLVDAPVRVTLPGGDLTIDWREGGTIGMAGPATLVFSGEAESEAFG
;
A
#
# COMPACT_ATOMS: atom_id res chain seq x y z
N GLY A 1 -16.09 -12.07 -15.39
CA GLY A 1 -15.35 -12.17 -16.67
C GLY A 1 -14.08 -11.34 -16.53
N GLU A 2 -12.97 -11.79 -17.12
CA GLU A 2 -11.68 -11.10 -17.06
C GLU A 2 -11.72 -9.82 -17.91
N LEU A 3 -11.24 -8.71 -17.34
CA LEU A 3 -11.16 -7.38 -17.94
C LEU A 3 -9.71 -6.89 -17.88
N SER A 4 -9.27 -6.17 -18.90
CA SER A 4 -7.98 -5.48 -18.91
C SER A 4 -8.21 -3.97 -18.85
N ILE A 5 -7.53 -3.27 -17.93
CA ILE A 5 -7.68 -1.84 -17.65
C ILE A 5 -6.32 -1.18 -17.79
N GLU A 6 -6.18 -0.21 -18.70
CA GLU A 6 -4.95 0.57 -18.85
C GLU A 6 -4.92 1.72 -17.83
N THR A 7 -3.82 1.87 -17.11
CA THR A 7 -3.62 2.93 -16.11
C THR A 7 -2.25 3.59 -16.30
N ALA A 8 -2.02 4.73 -15.64
CA ALA A 8 -0.69 5.35 -15.58
C ALA A 8 0.38 4.42 -14.97
N GLY A 9 -0.02 3.43 -14.17
CA GLY A 9 0.86 2.40 -13.60
C GLY A 9 1.07 1.18 -14.50
N GLY A 10 0.46 1.14 -15.69
CA GLY A 10 0.47 0.00 -16.62
C GLY A 10 -0.89 -0.71 -16.72
N LEU A 11 -0.89 -1.86 -17.40
CA LEU A 11 -2.09 -2.67 -17.63
C LEU A 11 -2.42 -3.50 -16.39
N LEU A 12 -3.63 -3.35 -15.85
CA LEU A 12 -4.20 -4.15 -14.77
C LEU A 12 -5.17 -5.19 -15.33
N ARG A 13 -5.17 -6.40 -14.78
CA ARG A 13 -6.18 -7.42 -15.08
C ARG A 13 -7.12 -7.55 -13.90
N ALA A 14 -8.42 -7.54 -14.15
CA ALA A 14 -9.44 -7.59 -13.12
C ALA A 14 -10.50 -8.65 -13.42
N GLU A 15 -10.96 -9.33 -12.38
CA GLU A 15 -12.07 -10.26 -12.42
C GLU A 15 -13.12 -9.81 -11.41
N GLY A 16 -14.33 -9.51 -11.89
CA GLY A 16 -15.48 -9.22 -11.04
C GLY A 16 -16.26 -10.48 -10.70
N GLU A 17 -16.54 -10.68 -9.41
CA GLU A 17 -17.49 -11.65 -8.87
C GLU A 17 -18.52 -10.93 -7.98
N ALA A 18 -19.70 -10.64 -8.52
CA ALA A 18 -20.79 -9.97 -7.80
C ALA A 18 -20.33 -8.74 -6.98
N ALA A 19 -20.23 -8.87 -5.65
CA ALA A 19 -19.86 -7.80 -4.71
C ALA A 19 -18.35 -7.75 -4.39
N ASN A 20 -17.54 -8.60 -5.01
CA ASN A 20 -16.08 -8.64 -4.86
C ASN A 20 -15.40 -8.46 -6.22
N ALA A 21 -14.22 -7.85 -6.19
CA ALA A 21 -13.33 -7.77 -7.34
C ALA A 21 -11.96 -8.32 -6.96
N ARG A 22 -11.34 -9.05 -7.88
CA ARG A 22 -9.93 -9.44 -7.82
C ARG A 22 -9.16 -8.68 -8.88
N VAL A 23 -8.02 -8.13 -8.52
CA VAL A 23 -7.15 -7.36 -9.41
C VAL A 23 -5.73 -7.90 -9.33
N ASP A 24 -5.11 -8.14 -10.48
CA ASP A 24 -3.67 -8.32 -10.61
C ASP A 24 -3.00 -6.95 -10.56
N MET A 25 -2.26 -6.70 -9.49
CA MET A 25 -1.59 -5.45 -9.18
C MET A 25 -0.14 -5.40 -9.72
N GLY A 26 0.25 -6.38 -10.53
CA GLY A 26 1.60 -6.54 -11.04
C GLY A 26 2.59 -7.06 -9.99
N ALA A 27 3.86 -7.09 -10.37
CA ALA A 27 4.94 -7.54 -9.50
C ALA A 27 5.47 -6.38 -8.63
N PRO A 28 5.69 -6.60 -7.32
CA PRO A 28 6.33 -5.60 -6.46
C PRO A 28 7.80 -5.44 -6.83
N ARG A 29 8.29 -4.22 -6.69
CA ARG A 29 9.68 -3.85 -6.94
C ARG A 29 10.33 -3.41 -5.63
N PHE A 30 11.52 -3.95 -5.38
CA PHE A 30 12.26 -3.71 -4.14
C PHE A 30 13.56 -2.91 -4.36
N GLY A 31 14.07 -2.78 -5.59
CA GLY A 31 15.32 -2.02 -5.82
C GLY A 31 15.16 -0.54 -5.44
N TRP A 32 16.18 0.06 -4.81
CA TRP A 32 16.17 1.46 -4.39
C TRP A 32 15.86 2.44 -5.53
N ASP A 33 16.33 2.12 -6.75
CA ASP A 33 16.10 2.87 -7.98
C ASP A 33 14.67 2.70 -8.51
N LYS A 34 13.97 1.64 -8.08
CA LYS A 34 12.55 1.41 -8.37
C LYS A 34 11.63 2.06 -7.33
N ILE A 35 12.14 2.43 -6.15
CA ILE A 35 11.43 3.22 -5.14
C ILE A 35 11.58 4.75 -5.36
N PRO A 36 12.24 5.13 -6.45
CA PRO A 36 13.15 6.28 -6.56
C PRO A 36 13.66 6.91 -5.24
N LEU A 37 14.54 6.22 -4.51
CA LEU A 37 15.25 6.82 -3.37
C LEU A 37 16.34 7.80 -3.84
N ALA A 38 16.62 8.83 -3.04
CA ALA A 38 17.66 9.82 -3.33
C ALA A 38 19.08 9.24 -3.41
N TYR A 39 19.34 8.10 -2.75
CA TYR A 39 20.61 7.40 -2.76
C TYR A 39 20.43 5.90 -2.56
N ALA A 40 21.40 5.11 -3.02
CA ALA A 40 21.38 3.66 -2.93
C ALA A 40 21.43 3.17 -1.48
N MET A 41 20.49 2.29 -1.12
CA MET A 41 20.46 1.61 0.18
C MET A 41 19.67 0.30 0.11
N ASP A 42 19.79 -0.51 1.16
CA ASP A 42 18.94 -1.68 1.33
C ASP A 42 17.51 -1.25 1.70
N THR A 43 16.56 -1.59 0.85
CA THR A 43 15.13 -1.30 1.03
C THR A 43 14.42 -2.37 1.86
N ALA A 44 15.07 -3.48 2.18
CA ALA A 44 14.51 -4.50 3.06
C ALA A 44 14.65 -4.13 4.54
N ASP A 45 15.53 -3.18 4.87
CA ASP A 45 15.86 -2.75 6.23
C ASP A 45 16.62 -1.41 6.17
N MET A 46 15.90 -0.33 5.83
CA MET A 46 16.51 0.96 5.54
C MET A 46 17.13 1.58 6.81
N PRO A 47 18.39 2.03 6.81
CA PRO A 47 19.07 2.55 7.99
C PRO A 47 18.67 4.02 8.30
N VAL A 48 17.36 4.28 8.37
CA VAL A 48 16.75 5.59 8.60
C VAL A 48 15.60 5.47 9.60
N GLY A 49 15.18 6.59 10.18
CA GLY A 49 14.04 6.62 11.10
C GLY A 49 13.57 8.03 11.40
N TRP A 50 12.32 8.11 11.85
CA TRP A 50 11.61 9.31 12.26
C TRP A 50 10.97 9.03 13.62
N GLU A 51 11.65 9.47 14.68
CA GLU A 51 11.22 9.27 16.07
C GLU A 51 11.06 7.78 16.42
N ALA A 52 9.84 7.32 16.73
CA ALA A 52 9.55 5.93 17.09
C ALA A 52 9.43 5.00 15.86
N LEU A 53 9.47 5.54 14.65
CA LEU A 53 9.39 4.79 13.40
C LEU A 53 10.79 4.63 12.82
N ASP A 54 11.40 3.46 12.97
CA ASP A 54 12.73 3.17 12.47
C ASP A 54 12.75 1.96 11.53
N ARG A 55 13.85 1.84 10.78
CA ARG A 55 14.19 0.64 9.99
C ARG A 55 13.08 0.15 9.05
N PRO A 56 12.44 1.04 8.27
CA PRO A 56 11.34 0.64 7.40
C PRO A 56 11.82 -0.27 6.27
N MET A 57 10.84 -0.92 5.64
CA MET A 57 11.00 -1.42 4.28
C MET A 57 10.50 -0.41 3.27
N ALA A 58 10.98 -0.48 2.03
CA ALA A 58 10.34 0.20 0.91
C ALA A 58 9.99 -0.75 -0.23
N VAL A 59 8.79 -0.57 -0.78
CA VAL A 59 8.23 -1.38 -1.87
C VAL A 59 7.52 -0.46 -2.85
N ASN A 60 7.68 -0.73 -4.15
CA ASN A 60 6.93 -0.03 -5.20
C ASN A 60 6.03 -1.02 -5.93
N VAL A 61 4.73 -0.74 -5.95
CA VAL A 61 3.68 -1.54 -6.60
C VAL A 61 2.96 -0.75 -7.72
N GLY A 62 3.67 0.19 -8.33
CA GLY A 62 3.14 1.21 -9.25
C GLY A 62 3.47 2.62 -8.75
N ASN A 63 3.44 2.79 -7.43
CA ASN A 63 3.84 3.97 -6.68
C ASN A 63 4.70 3.55 -5.46
N PRO A 64 5.52 4.44 -4.89
CA PRO A 64 6.43 4.10 -3.78
C PRO A 64 5.70 4.06 -2.42
N HIS A 65 6.05 3.08 -1.59
CA HIS A 65 5.58 2.92 -0.22
C HIS A 65 6.76 2.71 0.72
N VAL A 66 6.71 3.33 1.89
CA VAL A 66 7.59 3.06 3.03
C VAL A 66 6.76 2.42 4.14
N ILE A 67 7.21 1.28 4.66
CA ILE A 67 6.43 0.41 5.54
C ILE A 67 7.17 0.24 6.86
N PHE A 68 6.49 0.60 7.94
CA PHE A 68 6.94 0.40 9.31
C PHE A 68 6.10 -0.69 9.95
N PHE A 69 6.75 -1.72 10.49
CA PHE A 69 6.11 -2.74 11.31
C PHE A 69 6.25 -2.33 12.77
N VAL A 70 5.13 -2.11 13.45
CA VAL A 70 5.06 -1.61 14.84
C VAL A 70 4.20 -2.54 15.71
N GLU A 71 4.38 -2.45 17.02
CA GLU A 71 3.58 -3.23 17.97
C GLU A 71 2.14 -2.74 18.08
N ASN A 72 1.91 -1.43 17.92
CA ASN A 72 0.58 -0.82 18.02
C ASN A 72 0.45 0.37 17.06
N ILE A 73 -0.34 0.20 15.99
CA ILE A 73 -0.58 1.27 15.00
C ILE A 73 -1.37 2.45 15.56
N ASP A 74 -2.14 2.25 16.63
CA ASP A 74 -2.98 3.27 17.25
C ASP A 74 -2.15 4.21 18.15
N ALA A 75 -0.94 3.80 18.53
CA ALA A 75 0.02 4.62 19.27
C ALA A 75 0.86 5.56 18.38
N ILE A 76 0.77 5.39 17.05
CA ILE A 76 1.53 6.19 16.09
C ILE A 76 0.72 7.42 15.67
N GLU A 77 1.29 8.60 15.90
CA GLU A 77 0.76 9.90 15.45
C GLU A 77 0.99 10.10 13.95
N LEU A 78 0.38 9.23 13.12
CA LEU A 78 0.59 9.21 11.68
C LEU A 78 0.16 10.51 10.99
N GLU A 79 -0.80 11.23 11.55
CA GLU A 79 -1.23 12.55 11.08
C GLU A 79 -0.11 13.60 11.21
N ARG A 80 0.81 13.43 12.16
CA ARG A 80 1.98 14.30 12.36
C ARG A 80 3.21 13.77 11.62
N LEU A 81 3.48 12.47 11.70
CA LEU A 81 4.66 11.84 11.11
C LEU A 81 4.53 11.63 9.59
N GLY A 82 3.33 11.30 9.11
CA GLY A 82 3.01 11.08 7.70
C GLY A 82 3.52 12.20 6.77
N PRO A 83 3.17 13.48 6.97
CA PRO A 83 3.64 14.56 6.12
C PRO A 83 5.15 14.80 6.22
N LEU A 84 5.76 14.53 7.38
CA LEU A 84 7.22 14.66 7.55
C LEU A 84 7.96 13.62 6.70
N ILE A 85 7.49 12.37 6.74
CA ILE A 85 8.08 11.26 5.98
C ILE A 85 7.76 11.38 4.49
N GLU A 86 6.52 11.75 4.13
CA GLU A 86 6.11 11.97 2.73
C GLU A 86 7.03 12.97 2.02
N HIS A 87 7.41 14.04 2.71
CA HIS A 87 8.19 15.15 2.15
C HIS A 87 9.69 15.05 2.47
N ASP A 88 10.15 13.95 3.06
CA ASP A 88 11.56 13.78 3.38
C ASP A 88 12.40 13.78 2.09
N PRO A 89 13.54 14.51 2.02
CA PRO A 89 14.42 14.53 0.86
C PRO A 89 14.93 13.16 0.40
N LEU A 90 14.86 12.14 1.25
CA LEU A 90 15.11 10.75 0.89
C LEU A 90 14.17 10.23 -0.22
N PHE A 91 12.97 10.78 -0.32
CA PHE A 91 11.94 10.44 -1.31
C PHE A 91 11.70 11.63 -2.27
N PRO A 92 12.54 11.83 -3.31
CA PRO A 92 12.37 12.93 -4.27
C PRO A 92 10.98 12.99 -4.93
N GLU A 93 10.36 11.83 -5.16
CA GLU A 93 9.01 11.72 -5.74
C GLU A 93 7.91 11.61 -4.67
N ARG A 94 8.25 11.88 -3.40
CA ARG A 94 7.46 11.62 -2.19
C ARG A 94 7.07 10.15 -2.05
N VAL A 95 6.46 9.78 -0.93
CA VAL A 95 6.16 8.38 -0.61
C VAL A 95 4.83 8.23 0.13
N ASN A 96 4.15 7.10 -0.04
CA ASN A 96 3.06 6.70 0.85
C ASN A 96 3.63 6.07 2.12
N VAL A 97 3.12 6.45 3.28
CA VAL A 97 3.64 5.99 4.58
C VAL A 97 2.67 4.98 5.18
N ASN A 98 3.14 3.76 5.35
CA ASN A 98 2.35 2.64 5.84
C ASN A 98 2.84 2.25 7.24
N VAL A 99 1.92 2.21 8.20
CA VAL A 99 2.20 1.72 9.56
C VAL A 99 1.36 0.47 9.76
N ALA A 100 2.04 -0.65 10.01
CA ALA A 100 1.44 -1.99 10.02
C ALA A 100 1.69 -2.71 11.35
N GLU A 101 0.66 -3.34 11.88
CA GLU A 101 0.73 -4.25 13.04
C GLU A 101 0.44 -5.67 12.56
N ILE A 102 1.34 -6.60 12.90
CA ILE A 102 1.16 -8.02 12.63
C ILE A 102 0.33 -8.63 13.76
N VAL A 103 -0.96 -8.86 13.50
CA VAL A 103 -1.88 -9.45 14.48
C VAL A 103 -1.74 -10.97 14.52
N ALA A 104 -1.55 -11.59 13.36
CA ALA A 104 -1.35 -13.03 13.21
C ALA A 104 -0.59 -13.33 11.91
N ARG A 105 -0.24 -14.61 11.70
CA ARG A 105 0.40 -15.09 10.45
C ARG A 105 -0.46 -14.83 9.21
N ASP A 106 -1.76 -14.67 9.34
CA ASP A 106 -2.71 -14.45 8.26
C ASP A 106 -3.43 -13.08 8.37
N HIS A 107 -2.97 -12.19 9.26
CA HIS A 107 -3.67 -10.93 9.52
C HIS A 107 -2.74 -9.75 9.86
N ILE A 108 -2.89 -8.67 9.09
CA ILE A 108 -2.24 -7.38 9.29
C ILE A 108 -3.31 -6.31 9.52
N ARG A 109 -3.10 -5.41 10.49
CA ARG A 109 -3.82 -4.13 10.56
C ARG A 109 -2.95 -3.03 9.98
N LEU A 110 -3.53 -2.11 9.21
CA LEU A 110 -2.80 -1.12 8.44
C LEU A 110 -3.45 0.27 8.52
N ARG A 111 -2.64 1.30 8.79
CA ARG A 111 -2.97 2.71 8.56
C ARG A 111 -2.03 3.28 7.50
N VAL A 112 -2.57 4.11 6.60
CA VAL A 112 -1.83 4.70 5.48
C VAL A 112 -1.99 6.21 5.48
N TRP A 113 -0.85 6.91 5.37
CA TRP A 113 -0.79 8.29 4.92
C TRP A 113 -0.44 8.28 3.43
N GLU A 114 -1.41 8.65 2.60
CA GLU A 114 -1.26 8.65 1.15
C GLU A 114 -0.63 9.94 0.65
N ARG A 115 0.34 9.78 -0.26
CA ARG A 115 1.04 10.87 -0.93
C ARG A 115 0.04 11.82 -1.59
N GLY A 116 0.02 13.08 -1.17
CA GLY A 116 -0.84 14.13 -1.69
C GLY A 116 -2.31 14.07 -1.24
N ALA A 117 -2.72 13.07 -0.47
CA ALA A 117 -4.09 12.90 0.01
C ALA A 117 -4.21 12.92 1.54
N GLY A 118 -3.15 12.57 2.27
CA GLY A 118 -3.16 12.49 3.72
C GLY A 118 -3.69 11.16 4.24
N LEU A 119 -4.28 11.16 5.44
CA LEU A 119 -4.82 9.93 6.04
C LEU A 119 -6.06 9.44 5.27
N THR A 120 -6.00 8.22 4.74
CA THR A 120 -7.11 7.63 3.99
C THR A 120 -7.72 6.43 4.70
N GLN A 121 -8.98 6.13 4.37
CA GLN A 121 -9.69 4.99 4.93
C GLN A 121 -9.27 3.67 4.28
N ALA A 122 -8.89 3.69 3.00
CA ALA A 122 -8.45 2.51 2.28
C ALA A 122 -7.46 2.89 1.18
N CYS A 123 -6.33 2.18 1.12
CA CYS A 123 -5.33 2.28 0.07
C CYS A 123 -4.98 0.88 -0.44
N GLY A 124 -5.50 0.48 -1.60
CA GLY A 124 -5.26 -0.86 -2.16
C GLY A 124 -3.77 -1.13 -2.46
N THR A 125 -3.07 -0.13 -3.02
CA THR A 125 -1.62 -0.24 -3.25
C THR A 125 -0.83 -0.31 -1.95
N GLY A 126 -1.24 0.43 -0.90
CA GLY A 126 -0.64 0.36 0.43
C GLY A 126 -0.80 -1.02 1.08
N ALA A 127 -1.98 -1.64 0.96
CA ALA A 127 -2.22 -3.00 1.41
C ALA A 127 -1.32 -4.02 0.67
N CYS A 128 -1.23 -3.91 -0.66
CA CYS A 128 -0.38 -4.76 -1.48
C CYS A 128 1.11 -4.65 -1.11
N ALA A 129 1.62 -3.42 -0.99
CA ALA A 129 3.01 -3.15 -0.63
C ALA A 129 3.34 -3.69 0.77
N THR A 130 2.46 -3.49 1.73
CA THR A 130 2.62 -3.94 3.12
C THR A 130 2.62 -5.46 3.22
N ALA A 131 1.67 -6.14 2.55
CA ALA A 131 1.62 -7.60 2.53
C ALA A 131 2.87 -8.20 1.87
N ALA A 132 3.32 -7.65 0.74
CA ALA A 132 4.54 -8.11 0.07
C ALA A 132 5.79 -7.94 0.97
N ALA A 133 5.90 -6.80 1.65
CA ALA A 133 6.96 -6.54 2.64
C ALA A 133 6.93 -7.56 3.79
N ALA A 134 5.75 -7.82 4.36
CA ALA A 134 5.56 -8.73 5.49
C ALA A 134 5.87 -10.20 5.11
N ILE A 135 5.42 -10.64 3.94
CA ILE A 135 5.72 -11.98 3.40
C ILE A 135 7.23 -12.13 3.18
N ARG A 136 7.89 -11.13 2.59
CA ARG A 136 9.34 -11.15 2.33
C ARG A 136 10.17 -11.18 3.63
N ARG A 137 9.69 -10.54 4.71
CA ARG A 137 10.28 -10.64 6.05
C ARG A 137 9.87 -11.91 6.82
N ASN A 138 9.10 -12.81 6.21
CA ASN A 138 8.53 -14.00 6.85
C ASN A 138 7.76 -13.65 8.14
N LEU A 139 7.02 -12.55 8.16
CA LEU A 139 6.15 -12.15 9.26
C LEU A 139 4.75 -12.78 9.14
N VAL A 140 4.29 -12.98 7.90
CA VAL A 140 2.97 -13.52 7.56
C VAL A 140 3.08 -14.54 6.42
N ASP A 141 2.02 -15.33 6.22
CA ASP A 141 1.82 -16.27 5.12
C ASP A 141 0.78 -15.72 4.13
N ALA A 142 0.94 -16.06 2.85
CA ALA A 142 -0.06 -15.73 1.83
C ALA A 142 -1.09 -16.87 1.66
N PRO A 143 -2.37 -16.57 1.39
CA PRO A 143 -2.96 -15.22 1.34
C PRO A 143 -3.12 -14.62 2.75
N VAL A 144 -2.97 -13.30 2.84
CA VAL A 144 -3.05 -12.54 4.10
C VAL A 144 -4.20 -11.53 4.06
N ARG A 145 -4.95 -11.43 5.15
CA ARG A 145 -5.95 -10.36 5.34
C ARG A 145 -5.25 -9.09 5.80
N VAL A 146 -5.53 -7.97 5.12
CA VAL A 146 -5.10 -6.63 5.52
C VAL A 146 -6.35 -5.82 5.89
N THR A 147 -6.48 -5.49 7.17
CA THR A 147 -7.57 -4.66 7.68
C THR A 147 -7.17 -3.19 7.66
N LEU A 148 -7.92 -2.38 6.90
CA LEU A 148 -7.83 -0.92 6.88
C LEU A 148 -9.09 -0.32 7.53
N PRO A 149 -9.10 0.97 7.90
CA PRO A 149 -10.31 1.61 8.45
C PRO A 149 -11.56 1.46 7.56
N GLY A 150 -11.39 1.45 6.24
CA GLY A 150 -12.45 1.31 5.25
C GLY A 150 -12.87 -0.13 4.95
N GLY A 151 -12.22 -1.13 5.53
CA GLY A 151 -12.55 -2.55 5.37
C GLY A 151 -11.35 -3.45 5.09
N ASP A 152 -11.65 -4.72 4.87
CA ASP A 152 -10.66 -5.77 4.66
C ASP A 152 -10.33 -5.97 3.18
N LEU A 153 -9.04 -6.18 2.90
CA LEU A 153 -8.53 -6.69 1.63
C LEU A 153 -7.83 -8.03 1.87
N THR A 154 -7.93 -8.95 0.92
CA THR A 154 -7.13 -10.18 0.89
C THR A 154 -6.03 -10.03 -0.14
N ILE A 155 -4.78 -10.20 0.29
CA ILE A 155 -3.61 -10.10 -0.57
C ILE A 155 -2.96 -11.47 -0.71
N ASP A 156 -2.82 -11.93 -1.95
CA ASP A 156 -2.13 -13.16 -2.30
C ASP A 156 -0.91 -12.83 -3.16
N TRP A 157 0.28 -13.09 -2.62
CA TRP A 157 1.53 -12.89 -3.33
C TRP A 157 2.56 -13.95 -2.92
N ARG A 158 3.33 -14.40 -3.90
CA ARG A 158 4.48 -15.28 -3.70
C ARG A 158 5.69 -14.68 -4.38
N GLU A 159 6.87 -14.87 -3.80
CA GLU A 159 8.10 -14.30 -4.36
C GLU A 159 8.30 -14.73 -5.82
N GLY A 160 8.61 -13.75 -6.68
CA GLY A 160 8.72 -13.94 -8.13
C GLY A 160 7.39 -13.86 -8.92
N GLY A 161 6.25 -13.74 -8.24
CA GLY A 161 4.92 -13.60 -8.87
C GLY A 161 4.36 -12.18 -8.86
N THR A 162 3.12 -12.06 -9.37
CA THR A 162 2.29 -10.84 -9.28
C THR A 162 1.41 -10.87 -8.03
N ILE A 163 0.96 -9.70 -7.58
CA ILE A 163 0.09 -9.56 -6.41
C ILE A 163 -1.36 -9.67 -6.85
N GLY A 164 -2.08 -10.66 -6.32
CA GLY A 164 -3.53 -10.72 -6.40
C GLY A 164 -4.17 -10.01 -5.22
N MET A 165 -4.90 -8.92 -5.48
CA MET A 165 -5.67 -8.20 -4.46
C MET A 165 -7.15 -8.50 -4.64
N ALA A 166 -7.84 -8.90 -3.57
CA ALA A 166 -9.29 -9.09 -3.56
C ALA A 166 -9.96 -8.26 -2.46
N GLY A 167 -11.11 -7.68 -2.77
CA GLY A 167 -11.88 -6.89 -1.81
C GLY A 167 -13.31 -6.58 -2.29
N PRO A 168 -14.15 -6.06 -1.39
CA PRO A 168 -15.52 -5.70 -1.72
C PRO A 168 -15.57 -4.48 -2.65
N ALA A 169 -16.54 -4.48 -3.56
CA ALA A 169 -16.88 -3.35 -4.42
C ALA A 169 -18.37 -3.07 -4.32
N THR A 170 -18.72 -1.88 -3.82
CA THR A 170 -20.12 -1.49 -3.56
C THR A 170 -20.45 -0.19 -4.30
N LEU A 171 -21.52 -0.20 -5.10
CA LEU A 171 -22.09 1.01 -5.68
C LEU A 171 -22.81 1.81 -4.58
N VAL A 172 -22.32 3.01 -4.27
CA VAL A 172 -22.92 3.86 -3.23
C VAL A 172 -24.10 4.67 -3.77
N PHE A 173 -23.95 5.31 -4.93
CA PHE A 173 -25.02 6.01 -5.66
C PHE A 173 -24.63 6.20 -7.13
N SER A 174 -25.59 6.64 -7.95
CA SER A 174 -25.36 7.11 -9.33
C SER A 174 -26.03 8.47 -9.49
N GLY A 175 -25.38 9.40 -10.18
CA GLY A 175 -25.90 10.75 -10.40
C GLY A 175 -25.25 11.42 -11.61
N GLU A 176 -25.79 12.57 -11.98
CA GLU A 176 -25.27 13.43 -13.06
C GLU A 176 -24.73 14.73 -12.45
N ALA A 177 -23.65 15.27 -13.03
CA ALA A 177 -22.99 16.48 -12.56
C ALA A 177 -22.72 17.41 -13.74
N GLU A 178 -23.08 18.69 -13.63
CA GLU A 178 -22.77 19.71 -14.62
C GLU A 178 -21.32 20.16 -14.45
N SER A 179 -20.49 19.96 -15.48
CA SER A 179 -19.06 20.27 -15.41
C SER A 179 -18.78 21.74 -15.13
N GLU A 180 -19.68 22.64 -15.55
CA GLU A 180 -19.58 24.09 -15.34
C GLU A 180 -19.75 24.52 -13.88
N ALA A 181 -20.29 23.64 -13.02
CA ALA A 181 -20.42 23.89 -11.58
C ALA A 181 -19.11 23.60 -10.81
N PHE A 182 -18.11 23.01 -11.45
CA PHE A 182 -16.80 22.67 -10.88
C PHE A 182 -15.72 23.43 -11.64
N GLY A 183 -15.46 24.67 -11.21
CA GLY A 183 -14.49 25.59 -11.84
C GLY A 183 -13.02 25.19 -11.67
#